data_AF-A0A7V9ZVT3-F1
#
_entry.id   AF-A0A7V9ZVT3-F1
#
_cell.length_a   1.000
_cell.length_b   1.000
_cell.length_c   1.000
_cell.angle_alpha   90.00
_cell.angle_beta   90.00
_cell.angle_gamma   90.00
#
_symmetry.space_group_name_H-M   'P 1'
#
loop_
_entity.id
_entity.type
_entity.pdbx_description
1 polymer ?
#
loop_
_entity_poly.entity_id
_entity_poly.type
_entity_poly.pdbx_seq_one_letter_code
_entity_poly.pdbx_strand_id
1 'polypeptide(L)'
;MTRIGVVAVVATLLVGAMPGVAAQPMQEANLLVSLPSLGTVTWRCGIAPGSYNLGFRVFERGASTEARLVVGGLVVLSRTVHPGHAWRLPAAGREQRLELSQFTGAGTLKATVSARFERRPVASHCYRYSPPNLVVRVAARR
;
A
#
# COMPACT_ATOMS: atom_id res chain seq x y z
N MET A 1 -27.84 -69.07 25.76
CA MET A 1 -26.86 -68.30 26.56
C MET A 1 -25.88 -67.65 25.59
N THR A 2 -26.10 -66.40 25.22
CA THR A 2 -25.39 -65.75 24.11
C THR A 2 -24.63 -64.55 24.69
N ARG A 3 -23.30 -64.56 24.61
CA ARG A 3 -22.41 -63.54 25.19
C ARG A 3 -22.30 -62.34 24.24
N ILE A 4 -22.66 -61.15 24.71
CA ILE A 4 -22.48 -59.87 24.01
C ILE A 4 -21.09 -59.33 24.38
N GLY A 5 -20.18 -59.27 23.41
CA GLY A 5 -18.86 -58.66 23.55
C GLY A 5 -18.92 -57.17 23.21
N VAL A 6 -18.63 -56.32 24.18
CA VAL A 6 -18.53 -54.87 24.01
C VAL A 6 -17.13 -54.55 23.50
N VAL A 7 -17.01 -54.07 22.26
CA VAL A 7 -15.75 -53.59 21.69
C VAL A 7 -15.66 -52.08 21.95
N ALA A 8 -14.73 -51.68 22.81
CA ALA A 8 -14.43 -50.28 23.08
C ALA A 8 -13.50 -49.72 21.99
N VAL A 9 -14.00 -48.79 21.18
CA VAL A 9 -13.21 -48.06 20.19
C VAL A 9 -12.58 -46.85 20.87
N VAL A 10 -11.26 -46.89 21.07
CA VAL A 10 -10.46 -45.79 21.62
C VAL A 10 -10.08 -44.85 20.47
N ALA A 11 -10.71 -43.68 20.39
CA ALA A 11 -10.39 -42.64 19.42
C ALA A 11 -9.21 -41.79 19.91
N THR A 12 -8.06 -41.88 19.24
CA THR A 12 -6.85 -41.12 19.58
C THR A 12 -6.92 -39.74 18.91
N LEU A 13 -7.06 -38.68 19.72
CA LEU A 13 -6.99 -37.28 19.27
C LEU A 13 -5.53 -36.89 19.00
N LEU A 14 -5.12 -36.86 17.74
CA LEU A 14 -3.84 -36.28 17.30
C LEU A 14 -3.97 -34.74 17.29
N VAL A 15 -3.53 -34.09 18.37
CA VAL A 15 -3.35 -32.63 18.42
C VAL A 15 -2.08 -32.29 17.64
N GLY A 16 -2.23 -32.03 16.33
CA GLY A 16 -1.14 -31.54 15.50
C GLY A 16 -0.81 -30.09 15.83
N ALA A 17 0.40 -29.84 16.34
CA ALA A 17 0.94 -28.50 16.48
C ALA A 17 1.14 -27.88 15.09
N MET A 18 0.27 -26.95 14.69
CA MET A 18 0.49 -26.18 13.47
C MET A 18 1.65 -25.20 13.72
N PRO A 19 2.69 -25.18 12.87
CA PRO A 19 3.73 -24.17 12.97
C PRO A 19 3.10 -22.79 12.79
N GLY A 20 3.15 -21.98 13.84
CA GLY A 20 2.72 -20.58 13.79
C GLY A 20 3.60 -19.83 12.80
N VAL A 21 3.03 -19.43 11.67
CA VAL A 21 3.69 -18.51 10.74
C VAL A 21 3.88 -17.19 11.49
N ALA A 22 5.10 -16.90 11.91
CA ALA A 22 5.44 -15.62 12.53
C ALA A 22 5.11 -14.51 11.53
N ALA A 23 4.10 -13.69 11.85
CA ALA A 23 3.77 -12.51 11.08
C ALA A 23 4.99 -11.58 11.11
N GLN A 24 5.70 -11.46 9.98
CA GLN A 24 6.76 -10.49 9.86
C GLN A 24 6.19 -9.09 10.16
N PRO A 25 6.87 -8.27 10.98
CA PRO A 25 6.38 -6.93 11.31
C PRO A 25 6.18 -6.15 10.00
N MET A 26 4.91 -5.87 9.69
CA MET A 26 4.54 -5.16 8.48
C MET A 26 5.16 -3.77 8.55
N GLN A 27 6.10 -3.47 7.65
CA GLN A 27 6.86 -2.23 7.71
C GLN A 27 5.93 -1.03 7.62
N GLU A 28 6.03 -0.13 8.62
CA GLU A 28 5.19 1.04 8.72
C GLU A 28 5.36 1.96 7.50
N ALA A 29 4.26 2.56 7.06
CA ALA A 29 4.28 3.49 5.95
C ALA A 29 4.89 4.82 6.38
N ASN A 30 5.84 5.32 5.60
CA ASN A 30 6.49 6.61 5.81
C ASN A 30 5.75 7.70 5.04
N LEU A 31 5.56 8.88 5.64
CA LEU A 31 5.03 10.03 4.92
C LEU A 31 6.00 10.43 3.81
N LEU A 32 5.49 10.57 2.59
CA LEU A 32 6.26 11.09 1.46
C LEU A 32 5.97 12.58 1.25
N VAL A 33 4.68 12.91 1.13
CA VAL A 33 4.22 14.29 0.93
C VAL A 33 2.76 14.44 1.34
N SER A 34 2.41 15.62 1.85
CA SER A 34 1.04 16.06 2.05
C SER A 34 0.64 16.99 0.91
N LEU A 35 -0.45 16.68 0.21
CA LEU A 35 -0.96 17.44 -0.92
C LEU A 35 -2.18 18.26 -0.47
N PRO A 36 -2.15 19.60 -0.59
CA PRO A 36 -3.25 20.46 -0.17
C PRO A 36 -4.59 20.00 -0.75
N SER A 37 -5.61 19.89 0.10
CA SER A 37 -7.00 19.51 -0.24
C SER A 37 -7.20 18.09 -0.82
N LEU A 38 -6.14 17.37 -1.17
CA LEU A 38 -6.21 16.02 -1.73
C LEU A 38 -6.01 14.93 -0.66
N GLY A 39 -4.90 15.00 0.08
CA GLY A 39 -4.52 13.94 1.01
C GLY A 39 -3.01 13.77 1.18
N THR A 40 -2.60 12.63 1.71
CA THR A 40 -1.19 12.29 1.94
C THR A 40 -0.75 11.14 1.04
N VAL A 41 0.43 11.27 0.44
CA VAL A 41 1.15 10.18 -0.21
C VAL A 41 2.17 9.63 0.77
N THR A 42 2.25 8.31 0.84
CA THR A 42 3.18 7.56 1.69
C THR A 42 4.02 6.63 0.84
N TRP A 43 5.11 6.14 1.40
CA TRP A 43 5.95 5.12 0.79
C TRP A 43 6.34 4.06 1.83
N ARG A 44 6.62 2.84 1.39
CA ARG A 44 7.12 1.75 2.23
C ARG A 44 8.03 0.82 1.43
N CYS A 45 8.84 0.03 2.13
CA CYS A 45 9.46 -1.14 1.53
C CYS A 45 8.46 -2.29 1.44
N GLY A 46 8.58 -3.07 0.37
CA GLY A 46 7.94 -4.36 0.27
C GLY A 46 8.80 -5.47 0.91
N ILE A 47 8.32 -6.70 0.80
CA ILE A 47 8.95 -7.87 1.42
C ILE A 47 10.24 -8.25 0.70
N ALA A 48 10.29 -8.08 -0.63
CA ALA A 48 11.46 -8.43 -1.43
C ALA A 48 12.51 -7.29 -1.39
N PRO A 49 13.82 -7.61 -1.39
CA PRO A 49 14.87 -6.61 -1.50
C PRO A 49 14.68 -5.71 -2.72
N GLY A 50 14.72 -4.39 -2.51
CA GLY A 50 14.54 -3.40 -3.57
C GLY A 50 13.11 -3.29 -4.11
N SER A 51 12.13 -3.86 -3.41
CA SER A 51 10.70 -3.64 -3.66
C SER A 51 10.19 -2.46 -2.83
N TYR A 52 9.45 -1.56 -3.49
CA TYR A 52 8.95 -0.33 -2.88
C TYR A 52 7.53 -0.09 -3.32
N ASN A 53 6.73 0.50 -2.44
CA ASN A 53 5.31 0.71 -2.70
C ASN A 53 4.95 2.13 -2.28
N LEU A 54 4.23 2.84 -3.14
CA LEU A 54 3.50 4.03 -2.74
C LEU A 54 2.22 3.69 -1.97
N GLY A 55 1.63 4.69 -1.36
CA GLY A 55 0.29 4.63 -0.79
C GLY A 55 -0.33 6.01 -0.80
N PHE A 56 -1.66 6.06 -0.79
CA PHE A 56 -2.40 7.31 -0.78
C PHE A 56 -3.49 7.27 0.28
N ARG A 57 -3.73 8.38 0.98
CA ARG A 57 -4.87 8.54 1.88
C ARG A 57 -5.52 9.88 1.60
N VAL A 58 -6.82 9.88 1.33
CA VAL A 58 -7.60 11.12 1.19
C VAL A 58 -7.88 11.67 2.58
N PHE A 59 -7.81 13.00 2.75
CA PHE A 59 -8.18 13.62 4.01
C PHE A 59 -9.64 13.34 4.40
N GLU A 60 -9.93 13.27 5.69
CA GLU A 60 -11.29 13.01 6.20
C GLU A 60 -12.31 14.06 5.75
N ARG A 61 -11.88 15.33 5.67
CA ARG A 61 -12.70 16.46 5.21
C ARG A 61 -12.45 16.81 3.73
N GLY A 62 -11.88 15.87 2.96
CA GLY A 62 -11.62 16.04 1.52
C GLY A 62 -12.78 15.60 0.64
N ALA A 63 -12.57 15.60 -0.67
CA ALA A 63 -13.49 15.01 -1.65
C ALA A 63 -12.93 13.69 -2.21
N SER A 64 -13.83 12.86 -2.76
CA SER A 64 -13.45 11.62 -3.45
C SER A 64 -12.44 11.93 -4.56
N THR A 65 -11.34 11.18 -4.57
CA THR A 65 -10.21 11.42 -5.45
C THR A 65 -9.98 10.20 -6.32
N GLU A 66 -9.99 10.38 -7.64
CA GLU A 66 -9.52 9.37 -8.58
C GLU A 66 -7.99 9.30 -8.48
N ALA A 67 -7.46 8.11 -8.21
CA ALA A 67 -6.04 7.88 -8.08
C ALA A 67 -5.60 6.80 -9.07
N ARG A 68 -4.50 7.04 -9.79
CA ARG A 68 -3.90 6.13 -10.77
C ARG A 68 -2.44 5.92 -10.46
N LEU A 69 -2.02 4.66 -10.38
CA LEU A 69 -0.60 4.29 -10.32
C LEU A 69 -0.10 4.06 -11.75
N VAL A 70 0.96 4.78 -12.11
CA VAL A 70 1.65 4.71 -13.39
C VAL A 70 3.08 4.21 -13.16
N VAL A 71 3.48 3.19 -13.91
CA VAL A 71 4.80 2.56 -13.82
C VAL A 71 5.32 2.38 -15.25
N GLY A 72 6.53 2.89 -15.54
CA GLY A 72 7.08 2.82 -16.90
C GLY A 72 6.20 3.49 -17.96
N GLY A 73 5.41 4.49 -17.58
CA GLY A 73 4.48 5.19 -18.48
C GLY A 73 3.11 4.52 -18.66
N LEU A 74 2.88 3.33 -18.09
CA LEU A 74 1.61 2.61 -18.18
C LEU A 74 0.80 2.72 -16.88
N VAL A 75 -0.51 2.94 -16.99
CA VAL A 75 -1.43 2.87 -15.84
C VAL A 75 -1.56 1.40 -15.43
N VAL A 76 -1.03 1.04 -14.27
CA VAL A 76 -1.09 -0.34 -13.76
C VAL A 76 -2.28 -0.57 -12.84
N LEU A 77 -2.73 0.48 -12.15
CA LEU A 77 -3.89 0.43 -11.26
C LEU A 77 -4.61 1.78 -11.25
N SER A 78 -5.93 1.74 -11.11
CA SER A 78 -6.78 2.93 -10.94
C SER A 78 -7.86 2.64 -9.91
N ARG A 79 -8.15 3.62 -9.04
CA ARG A 79 -9.22 3.52 -8.04
C ARG A 79 -9.71 4.90 -7.61
N THR A 80 -11.01 5.04 -7.38
CA THR A 80 -11.58 6.15 -6.61
C THR A 80 -11.41 5.91 -5.11
N VAL A 81 -10.75 6.84 -4.42
CA VAL A 81 -10.53 6.80 -2.97
C VAL A 81 -11.44 7.83 -2.31
N HIS A 82 -12.25 7.39 -1.35
CA HIS A 82 -13.18 8.25 -0.63
C HIS A 82 -12.50 8.96 0.56
N PRO A 83 -13.09 10.05 1.08
CA PRO A 83 -12.57 10.76 2.25
C PRO A 83 -12.30 9.82 3.43
N GLY A 84 -11.18 10.06 4.14
CA GLY A 84 -10.73 9.23 5.26
C GLY A 84 -10.16 7.86 4.89
N HIS A 85 -10.31 7.41 3.64
CA HIS A 85 -9.84 6.11 3.21
C HIS A 85 -8.39 6.15 2.72
N ALA A 86 -7.70 5.03 2.94
CA ALA A 86 -6.35 4.81 2.44
C ALA A 86 -6.34 3.73 1.37
N TRP A 87 -5.59 3.97 0.30
CA TRP A 87 -5.25 3.01 -0.72
C TRP A 87 -3.78 2.60 -0.60
N ARG A 88 -3.56 1.32 -0.29
CA ARG A 88 -2.24 0.72 -0.30
C ARG A 88 -1.98 0.18 -1.71
N LEU A 89 -0.87 0.60 -2.31
CA LEU A 89 -0.47 0.11 -3.62
C LEU A 89 0.46 -1.09 -3.46
N PRO A 90 0.46 -2.03 -4.43
CA PRO A 90 1.41 -3.13 -4.44
C PRO A 90 2.84 -2.61 -4.67
N ALA A 91 3.81 -3.48 -4.42
CA ALA A 91 5.16 -3.24 -4.88
C ALA A 91 5.20 -3.10 -6.39
N ALA A 92 5.89 -2.07 -6.85
CA ALA A 92 6.02 -1.78 -8.27
C ALA A 92 7.48 -1.47 -8.61
N GLY A 93 7.71 -1.14 -9.88
CA GLY A 93 9.00 -0.68 -10.36
C GLY A 93 9.56 0.49 -9.55
N ARG A 94 10.79 0.86 -9.83
CA ARG A 94 11.51 1.88 -9.04
C ARG A 94 11.14 3.30 -9.37
N GLU A 95 10.48 3.49 -10.50
CA GLU A 95 9.86 4.74 -10.84
C GLU A 95 8.36 4.52 -10.78
N GLN A 96 7.72 5.19 -9.83
CA GLN A 96 6.29 5.12 -9.60
C GLN A 96 5.76 6.53 -9.68
N ARG A 97 4.67 6.70 -10.41
CA ARG A 97 3.95 7.96 -10.50
C ARG A 97 2.53 7.74 -10.04
N LEU A 98 2.10 8.54 -9.08
CA LEU A 98 0.73 8.58 -8.61
C LEU A 98 0.08 9.82 -9.21
N GLU A 99 -0.91 9.62 -10.06
CA GLU A 99 -1.75 10.68 -10.61
C GLU A 99 -3.05 10.74 -9.83
N LEU A 100 -3.40 11.94 -9.37
CA LEU A 100 -4.55 12.21 -8.52
C LEU A 100 -5.42 13.26 -9.20
N SER A 101 -6.73 13.03 -9.22
CA SER A 101 -7.71 13.96 -9.76
C SER A 101 -8.91 14.03 -8.82
N GLN A 102 -9.22 15.21 -8.33
CA GLN A 102 -10.36 15.47 -7.46
C GLN A 102 -11.25 16.52 -8.09
N PHE A 103 -12.53 16.20 -8.25
CA PHE A 103 -13.52 17.18 -8.68
C PHE A 103 -13.99 17.99 -7.47
N THR A 104 -13.96 19.31 -7.60
CA THR A 104 -14.39 20.27 -6.59
C THR A 104 -15.43 21.21 -7.20
N GLY A 105 -16.21 21.90 -6.37
CA GLY A 105 -17.17 22.89 -6.87
C GLY A 105 -16.55 24.03 -7.69
N ALA A 106 -15.24 24.29 -7.52
CA ALA A 106 -14.49 25.33 -8.23
C ALA A 106 -13.69 24.81 -9.44
N GLY A 107 -13.84 23.53 -9.80
CA GLY A 107 -13.11 22.90 -10.91
C GLY A 107 -12.40 21.60 -10.49
N THR A 108 -11.48 21.13 -11.33
CA THR A 108 -10.72 19.88 -11.07
C THR A 108 -9.33 20.19 -10.53
N LEU A 109 -9.00 19.64 -9.37
CA LEU A 109 -7.66 19.66 -8.81
C LEU A 109 -6.91 18.39 -9.25
N LYS A 110 -5.74 18.57 -9.87
CA LYS A 110 -4.87 17.47 -10.29
C LYS A 110 -3.54 17.54 -9.56
N ALA A 111 -3.01 16.38 -9.17
CA ALA A 111 -1.65 16.26 -8.69
C ALA A 111 -0.95 15.06 -9.32
N THR A 112 0.34 15.21 -9.57
CA THR A 112 1.22 14.13 -10.02
C THR A 112 2.38 14.04 -9.04
N VAL A 113 2.52 12.87 -8.42
CA VAL A 113 3.62 12.58 -7.50
C VAL A 113 4.48 11.49 -8.11
N SER A 114 5.69 11.84 -8.55
CA SER A 114 6.66 10.90 -9.10
C SER A 114 7.72 10.60 -8.05
N ALA A 115 7.86 9.32 -7.71
CA ALA A 115 8.86 8.80 -6.78
C ALA A 115 9.85 7.91 -7.52
N ARG A 116 11.15 8.17 -7.33
CA ARG A 116 12.24 7.36 -7.88
C ARG A 116 13.10 6.79 -6.76
N PHE A 117 13.05 5.46 -6.63
CA PHE A 117 13.84 4.67 -5.68
C PHE A 117 15.20 4.32 -6.32
N GLU A 118 16.29 4.81 -5.74
CA GLU A 118 17.65 4.58 -6.22
C GLU A 118 18.18 3.18 -5.88
N ARG A 119 19.15 2.72 -6.69
CA ARG A 119 19.86 1.45 -6.51
C ARG A 119 21.13 1.64 -5.66
N ARG A 120 21.13 2.49 -4.63
CA ARG A 120 22.39 2.71 -3.88
C ARG A 120 22.69 1.51 -2.97
N PRO A 121 23.94 1.01 -2.96
CA PRO A 121 24.31 -0.19 -2.19
C PRO A 121 24.39 0.05 -0.67
N VAL A 122 24.40 1.30 -0.20
CA VAL A 122 24.78 1.62 1.19
C VAL A 122 23.62 2.12 2.07
N ALA A 123 22.53 2.59 1.48
CA ALA A 123 21.34 3.05 2.22
C ALA A 123 20.10 2.49 1.54
N SER A 124 19.49 1.48 2.15
CA SER A 124 18.18 1.01 1.68
C SER A 124 17.18 2.15 1.89
N HIS A 125 16.33 2.42 0.90
CA HIS A 125 15.13 3.21 1.12
C HIS A 125 14.15 2.50 2.06
N CYS A 126 14.59 1.66 3.01
CA CYS A 126 13.77 1.07 4.05
C CYS A 126 13.93 1.81 5.38
N TYR A 127 14.89 2.74 5.45
CA TYR A 127 15.02 3.67 6.56
C TYR A 127 14.12 4.89 6.35
N ARG A 128 13.39 5.29 7.40
CA ARG A 128 12.45 6.43 7.33
C ARG A 128 13.10 7.74 6.87
N TYR A 129 14.37 7.93 7.24
CA TYR A 129 15.16 9.13 6.94
C TYR A 129 15.79 9.15 5.54
N SER A 130 15.55 8.11 4.72
CA SER A 130 16.09 8.01 3.36
C SER A 130 14.96 7.91 2.32
N PRO A 131 14.11 8.94 2.17
CA PRO A 131 13.01 8.92 1.22
C PRO A 131 13.52 8.80 -0.23
N PRO A 132 12.68 8.33 -1.17
CA PRO A 132 13.01 8.35 -2.59
C PRO A 132 13.15 9.79 -3.11
N ASN A 133 13.78 9.95 -4.28
CA ASN A 133 13.71 11.21 -5.00
C ASN A 133 12.26 11.50 -5.37
N LEU A 134 11.82 12.73 -5.11
CA LEU A 134 10.42 13.11 -5.19
C LEU A 134 10.24 14.31 -6.11
N VAL A 135 9.32 14.20 -7.07
CA VAL A 135 8.83 15.32 -7.88
C VAL A 135 7.33 15.42 -7.71
N VAL A 136 6.84 16.59 -7.32
CA VAL A 136 5.42 16.86 -7.14
C VAL A 136 5.00 17.98 -8.09
N ARG A 137 3.90 17.77 -8.81
CA ARG A 137 3.26 18.79 -9.63
C ARG A 137 1.79 18.87 -9.22
N VAL A 138 1.30 20.08 -8.99
CA VAL A 138 -0.10 20.33 -8.66
C VAL A 138 -0.63 21.37 -9.65
N ALA A 139 -1.81 21.11 -10.20
CA ALA A 139 -2.46 22.00 -11.15
C ALA A 139 -3.97 22.05 -10.84
N ALA A 140 -4.51 23.26 -10.79
CA ALA A 140 -5.95 23.48 -10.75
C ALA A 140 -6.44 23.79 -12.17
N ARG A 141 -7.52 23.11 -12.60
CA ARG A 141 -8.24 23.43 -13.84
C ARG A 141 -9.61 23.98 -13.46
N ARG A 142 -9.86 25.24 -13.82
CA ARG A 142 -11.17 25.90 -13.71
C ARG A 142 -12.03 25.54 -14.91
#